data_AF-A0A6G3YZL9-F1
#
_entry.id   AF-A0A6G3YZL9-F1
#
_cell.length_a   1.000
_cell.length_b   1.000
_cell.length_c   1.000
_cell.angle_alpha   90.00
_cell.angle_beta   90.00
_cell.angle_gamma   90.00
#
_symmetry.space_group_name_H-M   'P 1'
#
loop_
_entity.id
_entity.type
_entity.pdbx_description
1 polymer ?
#
loop_
_entity_poly.entity_id
_entity_poly.type
_entity_poly.pdbx_seq_one_letter_code
_entity_poly.pdbx_strand_id
1 'polypeptide(L)'
;MLSKLEFLETAPLKIDCADGSCVIRLPVSLTVTEAVSFQKACQELFNSHPDLRELFLDFSETLFIDSSGVGSLVICRRLCGKRQTELQLRDVGPQVMMALAITDLDKVFTITQKEPDKPLPSPNSQTKHQMLSMHPSVSSRAKRAMDIVGSIVGLGITAILFIPIAIAIKLEDGGPIFFRQTRCSWMGKRFLIWKFRSMVVDAEALKHKVENEVEGPLFKSKNDSRITRIGKFLRKTSLDEFPQFWNVLKGEMSLVGTRPPTPDEIEHYEVPAWQRLDVKPGLTGEWQVNGRSNIKNFEDVIRLDLKYQANWSLLYDIKLIIKTIRVIFTSDSGAA
;
A
#
# COMPACT_ATOMS: atom_id res chain seq x y z
N MET A 1 14.24 -6.45 -12.40
CA MET A 1 15.49 -6.33 -11.59
C MET A 1 15.25 -6.54 -10.09
N LEU A 2 14.02 -6.87 -9.66
CA LEU A 2 13.71 -7.37 -8.29
C LEU A 2 14.29 -8.77 -7.98
N SER A 3 14.66 -9.53 -9.01
CA SER A 3 15.32 -10.85 -8.89
C SER A 3 16.78 -10.79 -8.43
N LYS A 4 17.34 -9.59 -8.19
CA LYS A 4 18.71 -9.36 -7.69
C LYS A 4 18.76 -8.55 -6.39
N LEU A 5 17.68 -8.54 -5.60
CA LEU A 5 17.85 -8.27 -4.19
C LEU A 5 18.44 -9.55 -3.58
N GLU A 6 19.74 -9.52 -3.28
CA GLU A 6 20.40 -10.55 -2.45
C GLU A 6 19.78 -10.48 -1.05
N PHE A 7 18.60 -11.07 -0.91
CA PHE A 7 18.00 -11.32 0.39
C PHE A 7 18.92 -12.33 1.10
N LEU A 8 19.41 -11.96 2.27
CA LEU A 8 20.20 -12.87 3.12
C LEU A 8 19.42 -14.18 3.29
N GLU A 9 20.08 -15.32 3.10
CA GLU A 9 19.46 -16.62 3.37
C GLU A 9 19.05 -16.68 4.85
N THR A 10 17.74 -16.66 5.07
CA THR A 10 17.16 -16.91 6.39
C THR A 10 17.22 -18.41 6.68
N ALA A 11 17.26 -18.77 7.97
CA ALA A 11 17.12 -20.17 8.36
C ALA A 11 15.87 -20.81 7.71
N PRO A 12 15.95 -22.09 7.30
CA PRO A 12 14.82 -22.77 6.69
C PRO A 12 13.64 -22.83 7.66
N LEU A 13 12.43 -22.61 7.14
CA LEU A 13 11.21 -22.69 7.93
C LEU A 13 10.96 -24.13 8.37
N LYS A 14 10.48 -24.30 9.60
CA LYS A 14 10.09 -25.61 10.11
C LYS A 14 8.70 -25.94 9.58
N ILE A 15 8.62 -27.04 8.84
CA ILE A 15 7.39 -27.53 8.23
C ILE A 15 7.15 -28.96 8.70
N ASP A 16 6.00 -29.20 9.33
CA ASP A 16 5.58 -30.51 9.82
C ASP A 16 4.34 -30.96 9.03
N CYS A 17 4.42 -32.06 8.30
CA CYS A 17 3.30 -32.59 7.50
C CYS A 17 2.87 -33.97 7.99
N ALA A 18 1.56 -34.18 8.16
CA ALA A 18 0.96 -35.45 8.53
C ALA A 18 -0.46 -35.55 7.98
N ASP A 19 -0.84 -36.72 7.46
CA ASP A 19 -2.21 -37.08 7.06
C ASP A 19 -2.93 -36.10 6.11
N GLY A 20 -2.18 -35.45 5.21
CA GLY A 20 -2.72 -34.47 4.25
C GLY A 20 -2.94 -33.08 4.85
N SER A 21 -2.38 -32.83 6.03
CA SER A 21 -2.31 -31.52 6.67
C SER A 21 -0.85 -31.13 6.90
N CYS A 22 -0.51 -29.86 6.73
CA CYS A 22 0.83 -29.34 7.01
C CYS A 22 0.77 -28.12 7.93
N VAL A 23 1.77 -27.98 8.79
CA VAL A 23 1.97 -26.83 9.68
C VAL A 23 3.28 -26.16 9.31
N ILE A 24 3.23 -24.86 8.99
CA ILE A 24 4.43 -24.03 8.81
C ILE A 24 4.57 -23.16 10.05
N ARG A 25 5.69 -23.29 10.77
CA ARG A 25 6.01 -22.39 11.89
C ARG A 25 6.63 -21.12 11.34
N LEU A 26 5.97 -20.00 11.60
CA LEU A 26 6.43 -18.70 11.13
C LEU A 26 7.53 -18.14 12.05
N PRO A 27 8.46 -17.34 11.49
CA PRO A 27 9.55 -16.77 12.26
C PRO A 27 9.05 -15.71 13.25
N VAL A 28 9.93 -15.33 14.19
CA VAL A 28 9.66 -14.30 15.20
C VAL A 28 9.27 -12.95 14.57
N SER A 29 9.85 -12.63 13.42
CA SER A 29 9.54 -11.44 12.64
C SER A 29 9.31 -11.84 11.20
N LEU A 30 8.14 -11.52 10.65
CA LEU A 30 7.81 -11.79 9.26
C LEU A 30 7.96 -10.49 8.45
N THR A 31 9.21 -10.12 8.16
CA THR A 31 9.55 -8.96 7.32
C THR A 31 9.84 -9.39 5.88
N VAL A 32 10.20 -8.46 5.00
CA VAL A 32 10.46 -8.76 3.58
C VAL A 32 11.30 -10.02 3.32
N THR A 33 12.40 -10.21 4.05
CA THR A 33 13.32 -11.34 3.83
C THR A 33 12.65 -12.65 4.20
N GLU A 34 12.07 -12.73 5.41
CA GLU A 34 11.35 -13.91 5.88
C GLU A 34 10.09 -14.19 5.04
N ALA A 35 9.40 -13.16 4.59
CA ALA A 35 8.21 -13.26 3.77
C ALA A 35 8.52 -13.84 2.37
N VAL A 36 9.67 -13.49 1.78
CA VAL A 36 10.15 -14.10 0.54
C VAL A 36 10.49 -15.58 0.76
N SER A 37 11.19 -15.91 1.84
CA SER A 37 11.49 -17.30 2.20
C SER A 37 10.22 -18.12 2.46
N PHE A 38 9.25 -17.54 3.14
CA PHE A 38 7.93 -18.14 3.36
C PHE A 38 7.16 -18.39 2.07
N GLN A 39 7.18 -17.43 1.13
CA GLN A 39 6.55 -17.61 -0.18
C GLN A 39 7.17 -18.79 -0.94
N LYS A 40 8.51 -18.90 -0.96
CA LYS A 40 9.22 -20.02 -1.60
C LYS A 40 8.86 -21.35 -0.94
N ALA A 41 8.90 -21.40 0.39
CA ALA A 41 8.55 -22.59 1.17
C ALA A 41 7.11 -23.06 0.89
N CYS A 42 6.15 -22.14 0.81
CA CYS A 42 4.78 -22.48 0.40
C CYS A 42 4.75 -23.12 -0.99
N GLN A 43 5.47 -22.55 -1.96
CA GLN A 43 5.46 -23.04 -3.32
C GLN A 43 6.09 -24.43 -3.45
N GLU A 44 7.19 -24.68 -2.73
CA GLU A 44 7.83 -26.00 -2.63
C GLU A 44 6.94 -27.02 -1.91
N LEU A 45 6.20 -26.59 -0.87
CA LEU A 45 5.26 -27.43 -0.14
C LEU A 45 4.16 -27.95 -1.06
N PHE A 46 3.52 -27.07 -1.84
CA PHE A 46 2.46 -27.43 -2.77
C PHE A 46 2.94 -28.28 -3.95
N ASN A 47 4.23 -28.20 -4.30
CA ASN A 47 4.82 -29.07 -5.32
C ASN A 47 5.10 -30.47 -4.75
N SER A 48 5.54 -30.56 -3.49
CA SER A 48 5.88 -31.82 -2.82
C SER A 48 4.65 -32.57 -2.29
N HIS A 49 3.57 -31.84 -1.97
CA HIS A 49 2.34 -32.39 -1.40
C HIS A 49 1.12 -31.96 -2.24
N PRO A 50 0.87 -32.59 -3.39
CA PRO A 50 -0.23 -32.21 -4.29
C PRO A 50 -1.61 -32.42 -3.66
N ASP A 51 -1.73 -33.36 -2.72
CA ASP A 51 -2.99 -33.72 -2.04
C ASP A 51 -3.19 -32.97 -0.70
N LEU A 52 -2.51 -31.83 -0.52
CA LEU A 52 -2.60 -31.03 0.71
C LEU A 52 -4.03 -30.47 0.88
N ARG A 53 -4.73 -30.96 1.90
CA ARG A 53 -6.10 -30.57 2.24
C ARG A 53 -6.14 -29.37 3.17
N GLU A 54 -5.23 -29.33 4.15
CA GLU A 54 -5.20 -28.28 5.17
C GLU A 54 -3.78 -27.74 5.35
N LEU A 55 -3.66 -26.42 5.39
CA LEU A 55 -2.44 -25.70 5.71
C LEU A 55 -2.66 -24.83 6.96
N PHE A 56 -1.82 -25.05 7.96
CA PHE A 56 -1.80 -24.26 9.18
C PHE A 56 -0.56 -23.38 9.21
N LEU A 57 -0.76 -22.09 9.46
CA LEU A 57 0.33 -21.15 9.71
C LEU A 57 0.39 -20.88 11.21
N ASP A 58 1.45 -21.34 11.86
CA ASP A 58 1.65 -21.22 13.31
C ASP A 58 2.41 -19.93 13.63
N PHE A 59 1.72 -19.01 14.31
CA PHE A 59 2.22 -17.70 14.74
C PHE A 59 2.64 -17.66 16.22
N SER A 60 2.71 -18.81 16.90
CA SER A 60 3.01 -18.87 18.34
C SER A 60 4.30 -18.15 18.75
N GLU A 61 5.30 -18.10 17.86
CA GLU A 61 6.56 -17.37 18.07
C GLU A 61 6.59 -16.00 17.36
N THR A 62 5.64 -15.69 16.48
CA THR A 62 5.65 -14.48 15.65
C THR A 62 5.19 -13.26 16.43
N LEU A 63 6.09 -12.30 16.59
CA LEU A 63 5.86 -11.05 17.32
C LEU A 63 5.60 -9.86 16.38
N PHE A 64 6.16 -9.86 15.16
CA PHE A 64 6.06 -8.75 14.22
C PHE A 64 5.69 -9.20 12.81
N ILE A 65 4.96 -8.36 12.10
CA ILE A 65 4.65 -8.51 10.68
C ILE A 65 4.64 -7.12 10.02
N ASP A 66 5.33 -6.98 8.89
CA ASP A 66 5.29 -5.78 8.05
C ASP A 66 4.33 -5.96 6.86
N SER A 67 4.33 -5.00 5.93
CA SER A 67 3.45 -5.10 4.76
C SER A 67 3.83 -6.25 3.82
N SER A 68 5.11 -6.61 3.73
CA SER A 68 5.55 -7.78 2.96
C SER A 68 5.12 -9.08 3.61
N GLY A 69 5.19 -9.18 4.94
CA GLY A 69 4.61 -10.29 5.69
C GLY A 69 3.12 -10.45 5.41
N VAL A 70 2.34 -9.37 5.54
CA VAL A 70 0.91 -9.37 5.19
C VAL A 70 0.70 -9.79 3.73
N GLY A 71 1.49 -9.25 2.80
CA GLY A 71 1.43 -9.59 1.38
C GLY A 71 1.67 -11.07 1.10
N SER A 72 2.65 -11.67 1.78
CA SER A 72 2.94 -13.09 1.65
C SER A 72 1.79 -13.98 2.14
N LEU A 73 1.05 -13.57 3.17
CA LEU A 73 -0.16 -14.27 3.62
C LEU A 73 -1.29 -14.19 2.58
N VAL A 74 -1.47 -13.02 1.97
CA VAL A 74 -2.46 -12.83 0.89
C VAL A 74 -2.13 -13.70 -0.33
N ILE A 75 -0.85 -13.79 -0.69
CA ILE A 75 -0.36 -14.64 -1.78
C ILE A 75 -0.55 -16.13 -1.44
N CYS A 76 -0.18 -16.54 -0.22
CA CYS A 76 -0.36 -17.91 0.27
C CYS A 76 -1.85 -18.32 0.24
N ARG A 77 -2.76 -17.45 0.71
CA ARG A 77 -4.20 -17.68 0.63
C ARG A 77 -4.68 -17.91 -0.80
N ARG A 78 -4.21 -17.11 -1.75
CA ARG A 78 -4.56 -17.25 -3.16
C ARG A 78 -4.08 -18.60 -3.71
N LEU A 79 -2.86 -19.01 -3.34
CA LEU A 79 -2.31 -20.30 -3.72
C LEU A 79 -3.14 -21.46 -3.16
N CYS A 80 -3.52 -21.39 -1.87
CA CYS A 80 -4.40 -22.37 -1.23
C CYS A 80 -5.77 -22.44 -1.94
N GLY A 81 -6.38 -21.29 -2.25
CA GLY A 81 -7.67 -21.22 -2.95
C GLY A 81 -7.63 -21.85 -4.34
N LYS A 82 -6.52 -21.70 -5.09
CA LYS A 82 -6.33 -22.37 -6.39
C LYS A 82 -6.21 -23.90 -6.27
N ARG A 83 -5.74 -24.38 -5.12
CA ARG A 83 -5.52 -25.80 -4.81
C ARG A 83 -6.67 -26.43 -4.01
N GLN A 84 -7.70 -25.65 -3.67
CA GLN A 84 -8.79 -26.06 -2.77
C GLN A 84 -8.29 -26.53 -1.39
N THR A 85 -7.16 -26.00 -0.96
CA THR A 85 -6.58 -26.26 0.36
C THR A 85 -7.15 -25.27 1.36
N GLU A 86 -7.63 -25.76 2.49
CA GLU A 86 -8.08 -24.92 3.59
C GLU A 86 -6.87 -24.28 4.28
N LEU A 87 -6.93 -22.96 4.53
CA LEU A 87 -5.87 -22.21 5.18
C LEU A 87 -6.35 -21.65 6.51
N GLN A 88 -5.65 -22.00 7.59
CA GLN A 88 -5.95 -21.52 8.94
C GLN A 88 -4.70 -20.91 9.59
N LEU A 89 -4.90 -19.84 10.38
CA LEU A 89 -3.85 -19.26 11.20
C LEU A 89 -4.00 -19.77 12.63
N ARG A 90 -2.90 -20.20 13.26
CA ARG A 90 -2.86 -20.71 14.64
C ARG A 90 -2.09 -19.77 15.54
N ASP A 91 -2.56 -19.62 16.78
CA ASP A 91 -1.83 -18.98 17.88
C ASP A 91 -1.37 -17.55 17.55
N VAL A 92 -2.25 -16.79 16.88
CA VAL A 92 -1.97 -15.41 16.43
C VAL A 92 -1.89 -14.47 17.63
N GLY A 93 -0.69 -13.95 17.89
CA GLY A 93 -0.45 -12.98 18.95
C GLY A 93 -1.07 -11.59 18.69
N PRO A 94 -1.22 -10.73 19.73
CA PRO A 94 -1.95 -9.46 19.62
C PRO A 94 -1.42 -8.47 18.56
N GLN A 95 -0.10 -8.42 18.34
CA GLN A 95 0.49 -7.49 17.37
C GLN A 95 0.19 -7.90 15.93
N VAL A 96 0.34 -9.18 15.62
CA VAL A 96 -0.03 -9.75 14.33
C VAL A 96 -1.54 -9.60 14.11
N MET A 97 -2.34 -9.89 15.15
CA MET A 97 -3.78 -9.72 15.11
C MET A 97 -4.18 -8.27 14.79
N MET A 98 -3.49 -7.28 15.35
CA MET A 98 -3.72 -5.88 15.04
C MET A 98 -3.43 -5.55 13.57
N ALA A 99 -2.34 -6.09 13.00
CA ALA A 99 -2.03 -5.91 11.58
C ALA A 99 -3.10 -6.55 10.66
N LEU A 100 -3.60 -7.74 11.02
CA LEU A 100 -4.70 -8.40 10.31
C LEU A 100 -6.00 -7.59 10.40
N ALA A 101 -6.35 -7.08 11.59
CA ALA A 101 -7.55 -6.26 11.79
C ALA A 101 -7.50 -4.92 11.04
N ILE A 102 -6.33 -4.27 10.97
CA ILE A 102 -6.15 -3.02 10.19
C ILE A 102 -6.43 -3.24 8.70
N THR A 103 -6.18 -4.44 8.21
CA THR A 103 -6.29 -4.82 6.79
C THR A 103 -7.58 -5.57 6.47
N ASP A 104 -8.49 -5.70 7.45
CA ASP A 104 -9.70 -6.53 7.41
C ASP A 104 -9.42 -8.02 7.09
N LEU A 105 -8.17 -8.47 7.22
CA LEU A 105 -7.76 -9.84 6.95
C LEU A 105 -8.18 -10.80 8.08
N ASP A 106 -8.42 -10.28 9.28
CA ASP A 106 -9.01 -11.02 10.39
C ASP A 106 -10.39 -11.61 10.05
N LYS A 107 -11.17 -10.94 9.20
CA LYS A 107 -12.47 -11.41 8.72
C LYS A 107 -12.35 -12.41 7.57
N VAL A 108 -11.17 -12.49 6.98
CA VAL A 108 -10.88 -13.23 5.77
C VAL A 108 -10.26 -14.59 6.14
N PHE A 109 -9.33 -14.62 7.09
CA PHE A 109 -8.69 -15.84 7.59
C PHE A 109 -9.48 -16.52 8.72
N THR A 110 -9.51 -17.85 8.69
CA THR A 110 -9.93 -18.65 9.84
C THR A 110 -8.80 -18.64 10.87
N ILE A 111 -9.05 -18.10 12.05
CA ILE A 111 -8.07 -18.02 13.15
C ILE A 111 -8.47 -19.00 14.23
N THR A 112 -7.54 -19.86 14.61
CA THR A 112 -7.69 -20.87 15.66
C THR A 112 -6.67 -20.63 16.77
N GLN A 113 -7.05 -20.94 17.99
CA GLN A 113 -6.14 -20.96 19.13
C GLN A 113 -5.94 -22.42 19.51
N LYS A 114 -4.69 -22.81 19.76
CA LYS A 114 -4.41 -24.04 20.48
C LYS A 114 -4.75 -23.80 21.96
N GLU A 115 -5.32 -24.78 22.64
CA GLU A 115 -5.64 -24.68 24.07
C GLU A 115 -4.47 -24.10 24.90
N PRO A 116 -4.75 -23.35 25.98
CA PRO A 116 -3.76 -22.51 26.63
C PRO A 116 -2.77 -23.36 27.43
N ASP A 117 -1.59 -23.64 26.86
CA ASP A 117 -0.46 -24.09 27.69
C ASP A 117 0.92 -23.80 27.08
N LYS A 118 1.36 -22.55 27.22
CA LYS A 118 2.73 -22.19 27.64
C LYS A 118 2.86 -20.68 27.82
N PRO A 119 3.50 -20.19 28.90
CA PRO A 119 3.88 -18.79 28.99
C PRO A 119 4.83 -18.46 27.83
N LEU A 120 4.48 -17.44 27.03
CA LEU A 120 5.36 -16.86 26.03
C LEU A 120 6.69 -16.49 26.70
N PRO A 121 7.86 -16.92 26.18
CA PRO A 121 9.14 -16.46 26.71
C PRO A 121 9.20 -14.94 26.61
N SER A 122 9.39 -14.27 27.76
CA SER A 122 9.47 -12.82 27.84
C SER A 122 10.75 -12.32 27.15
N PRO A 123 10.66 -11.57 26.03
CA PRO A 123 11.84 -11.06 25.34
C PRO A 123 12.49 -9.94 26.16
N ASN A 124 13.82 -9.87 26.18
CA ASN A 124 14.56 -8.76 26.77
C ASN A 124 14.16 -7.40 26.15
N SER A 125 14.05 -6.37 26.99
CA SER A 125 13.52 -5.05 26.64
C SER A 125 14.30 -4.31 25.53
N GLN A 126 15.60 -4.57 25.39
CA GLN A 126 16.45 -3.97 24.35
C GLN A 126 16.22 -4.60 22.97
N THR A 127 16.05 -5.92 22.89
CA THR A 127 15.72 -6.65 21.65
C THR A 127 14.30 -6.30 21.16
N LYS A 128 13.40 -5.99 22.10
CA LYS A 128 12.02 -5.59 21.83
C LYS A 128 11.89 -4.24 21.11
N HIS A 129 12.80 -3.30 21.35
CA HIS A 129 12.76 -1.98 20.71
C HIS A 129 13.35 -1.98 19.29
N GLN A 130 14.28 -2.89 18.98
CA GLN A 130 14.96 -2.97 17.69
C GLN A 130 14.22 -3.84 16.65
N MET A 131 13.45 -4.85 17.09
CA MET A 131 12.81 -5.84 16.19
C MET A 131 11.33 -5.56 15.84
N LEU A 132 10.66 -4.59 16.47
CA LEU A 132 9.18 -4.48 16.48
C LEU A 132 8.62 -3.10 16.06
N SER A 133 9.42 -2.22 15.44
CA SER A 133 8.96 -0.85 15.22
C SER A 133 8.35 -0.64 13.83
N MET A 134 7.06 -0.25 13.82
CA MET A 134 6.45 0.42 12.67
C MET A 134 7.37 1.53 12.15
N HIS A 135 7.35 1.77 10.85
CA HIS A 135 8.15 2.83 10.24
C HIS A 135 7.97 4.18 10.99
N PRO A 136 9.05 4.92 11.32
CA PRO A 136 8.97 6.12 12.16
C PRO A 136 7.99 7.19 11.67
N SER A 137 7.77 7.27 10.35
CA SER A 137 6.77 8.17 9.76
C SER A 137 5.32 7.84 10.16
N VAL A 138 4.99 6.59 10.47
CA VAL A 138 3.64 6.17 10.85
C VAL A 138 3.39 6.45 12.34
N SER A 139 4.40 6.27 13.18
CA SER A 139 4.33 6.47 14.63
C SER A 139 4.63 7.90 15.10
N SER A 140 5.19 8.76 14.23
CA SER A 140 5.57 10.13 14.57
C SER A 140 4.37 11.05 14.82
N ARG A 141 4.21 11.48 16.08
CA ARG A 141 3.22 12.49 16.47
C ARG A 141 3.48 13.85 15.82
N ALA A 142 4.75 14.22 15.64
CA ALA A 142 5.13 15.47 14.99
C ALA A 142 4.74 15.48 13.50
N LYS A 143 4.97 14.37 12.79
CA LYS A 143 4.49 14.22 11.41
C LYS A 143 2.98 14.33 11.34
N ARG A 144 2.27 13.67 12.27
CA ARG A 144 0.82 13.75 12.32
C ARG A 144 0.31 15.17 12.58
N ALA A 145 0.97 15.94 13.44
CA ALA A 145 0.62 17.34 13.68
C ALA A 145 0.82 18.19 12.42
N MET A 146 1.94 18.02 11.71
CA MET A 146 2.20 18.66 10.42
C MET A 146 1.12 18.29 9.39
N ASP A 147 0.74 17.01 9.31
CA ASP A 147 -0.32 16.54 8.41
C ASP A 147 -1.67 17.21 8.70
N ILE A 148 -2.04 17.33 9.98
CA ILE A 148 -3.28 18.00 10.39
C ILE A 148 -3.25 19.47 9.99
N VAL A 149 -2.19 20.20 10.35
CA VAL A 149 -2.07 21.64 10.04
C VAL A 149 -2.12 21.88 8.53
N GLY A 150 -1.33 21.13 7.75
CA GLY A 150 -1.33 21.27 6.29
C GLY A 150 -2.65 20.85 5.66
N SER A 151 -3.34 19.85 6.21
CA SER A 151 -4.67 19.45 5.73
C SER A 151 -5.74 20.51 5.99
N ILE A 152 -5.70 21.22 7.13
CA ILE A 152 -6.63 22.31 7.43
C ILE A 152 -6.41 23.48 6.45
N VAL A 153 -5.14 23.85 6.20
CA VAL A 153 -4.81 24.88 5.20
C VAL A 153 -5.29 24.47 3.81
N GLY A 154 -4.99 23.25 3.39
CA GLY A 154 -5.41 22.71 2.09
C GLY A 154 -6.93 22.65 1.93
N LEU A 155 -7.66 22.25 2.98
CA LEU A 155 -9.12 22.27 3.00
C LEU A 155 -9.70 23.68 2.95
N GLY A 156 -9.07 24.66 3.61
CA GLY A 156 -9.45 26.07 3.50
C GLY A 156 -9.35 26.58 2.07
N ILE A 157 -8.25 26.27 1.38
CA ILE A 157 -8.08 26.59 -0.05
C ILE A 157 -9.12 25.84 -0.89
N THR A 158 -9.35 24.56 -0.60
CA THR A 158 -10.37 23.74 -1.28
C THR A 158 -11.76 24.37 -1.16
N ALA A 159 -12.13 24.90 0.01
CA ALA A 159 -13.41 25.54 0.24
C ALA A 159 -13.59 26.82 -0.60
N ILE A 160 -12.55 27.64 -0.72
CA ILE A 160 -12.58 28.85 -1.56
C ILE A 160 -12.70 28.48 -3.03
N LEU A 161 -11.96 27.47 -3.49
CA LEU A 161 -11.96 27.02 -4.89
C LEU A 161 -13.18 26.17 -5.26
N PHE A 162 -13.94 25.68 -4.27
CA PHE A 162 -15.02 24.73 -4.49
C PHE A 162 -16.09 25.26 -5.44
N ILE A 163 -16.61 26.47 -5.18
CA ILE A 163 -17.72 27.04 -5.96
C ILE A 163 -17.36 27.19 -7.46
N PRO A 164 -16.26 27.87 -7.85
CA PRO A 164 -15.93 28.02 -9.27
C PRO A 164 -15.65 26.68 -9.95
N ILE A 165 -14.96 25.74 -9.28
CA ILE A 165 -14.69 24.40 -9.84
C ILE A 165 -15.98 23.61 -10.01
N ALA A 166 -16.88 23.64 -9.02
CA ALA A 166 -18.16 22.95 -9.08
C ALA A 166 -19.03 23.46 -10.23
N ILE A 167 -19.10 24.77 -10.43
CA ILE A 167 -19.81 25.39 -11.56
C ILE A 167 -19.18 24.93 -12.88
N ALA A 168 -17.86 24.99 -13.02
CA ALA A 168 -17.17 24.61 -14.25
C ALA A 168 -17.40 23.12 -14.61
N ILE A 169 -17.35 22.22 -13.62
CA ILE A 169 -17.66 20.80 -13.82
C ILE A 169 -19.13 20.59 -14.21
N LYS A 170 -20.06 21.33 -13.58
CA LYS A 170 -21.49 21.20 -13.87
C LYS A 170 -21.88 21.75 -15.24
N LEU A 171 -21.25 22.83 -15.69
CA LEU A 171 -21.49 23.41 -17.01
C LEU A 171 -20.95 22.54 -18.15
N GLU A 172 -19.98 21.66 -17.88
CA GLU A 172 -19.38 20.83 -18.93
C GLU A 172 -20.27 19.65 -19.35
N ASP A 173 -20.78 18.87 -18.40
CA ASP A 173 -21.63 17.69 -18.72
C ASP A 173 -22.70 17.39 -17.65
N GLY A 174 -22.92 18.27 -16.67
CA GLY A 174 -23.92 18.10 -15.61
C GLY A 174 -23.62 17.01 -14.57
N GLY A 175 -22.54 16.24 -14.72
CA GLY A 175 -22.21 15.11 -13.85
C GLY A 175 -21.81 15.49 -12.40
N PRO A 176 -21.39 14.52 -11.57
CA PRO A 176 -21.05 14.76 -10.17
C PRO A 176 -19.80 15.64 -10.02
N ILE A 177 -19.73 16.43 -8.94
CA ILE A 177 -18.58 17.31 -8.67
C ILE A 177 -17.37 16.48 -8.21
N PHE A 178 -17.62 15.49 -7.35
CA PHE A 178 -16.58 14.65 -6.78
C PHE A 178 -16.48 13.30 -7.50
N PHE A 179 -15.24 12.83 -7.61
CA PHE A 179 -14.90 11.47 -7.94
C PHE A 179 -14.33 10.78 -6.71
N ARG A 180 -14.64 9.49 -6.55
CA ARG A 180 -14.08 8.66 -5.49
C ARG A 180 -13.60 7.33 -6.05
N GLN A 181 -12.51 6.80 -5.50
CA GLN A 181 -11.97 5.51 -5.90
C GLN A 181 -11.37 4.77 -4.71
N THR A 182 -11.50 3.45 -4.68
CA THR A 182 -10.84 2.65 -3.66
C THR A 182 -9.33 2.64 -3.91
N ARG A 183 -8.58 2.88 -2.84
CA ARG A 183 -7.12 2.85 -2.79
C ARG A 183 -6.67 2.14 -1.53
N CYS A 184 -5.39 1.80 -1.48
CA CYS A 184 -4.79 1.15 -0.34
C CYS A 184 -3.80 2.09 0.36
N SER A 185 -3.87 2.10 1.69
CA SER A 185 -3.04 2.87 2.60
C SER A 185 -1.99 1.97 3.23
N TRP A 186 -1.41 2.41 4.35
CA TRP A 186 -0.51 1.65 5.20
C TRP A 186 -1.02 0.22 5.47
N MET A 187 -0.12 -0.76 5.39
CA MET A 187 -0.39 -2.21 5.45
C MET A 187 -1.34 -2.75 4.36
N GLY A 188 -1.73 -1.94 3.38
CA GLY A 188 -2.73 -2.32 2.38
C GLY A 188 -4.18 -2.01 2.79
N LYS A 189 -4.40 -1.30 3.90
CA LYS A 189 -5.75 -0.90 4.36
C LYS A 189 -6.51 -0.14 3.28
N ARG A 190 -7.71 -0.59 2.93
CA ARG A 190 -8.54 0.05 1.90
C ARG A 190 -9.16 1.36 2.41
N PHE A 191 -9.19 2.39 1.57
CA PHE A 191 -9.88 3.66 1.82
C PHE A 191 -10.40 4.28 0.53
N LEU A 192 -11.31 5.25 0.63
CA LEU A 192 -11.82 6.02 -0.51
C LEU A 192 -11.02 7.30 -0.69
N ILE A 193 -10.31 7.42 -1.82
CA ILE A 193 -9.62 8.67 -2.20
C ILE A 193 -10.63 9.64 -2.82
N TRP A 194 -10.56 10.93 -2.46
CA TRP A 194 -11.47 11.96 -2.97
C TRP A 194 -10.77 12.88 -3.97
N LYS A 195 -11.42 13.16 -5.09
CA LYS A 195 -10.93 14.12 -6.10
C LYS A 195 -12.09 14.96 -6.63
N PHE A 196 -11.78 16.12 -7.20
CA PHE A 196 -12.72 16.72 -8.14
C PHE A 196 -12.75 15.88 -9.41
N ARG A 197 -13.93 15.74 -10.01
CA ARG A 197 -14.07 14.96 -11.24
C ARG A 197 -13.35 15.69 -12.38
N SER A 198 -12.38 15.00 -12.97
CA SER A 198 -11.61 15.47 -14.14
C SER A 198 -11.81 14.60 -15.39
N MET A 199 -12.72 13.62 -15.33
CA MET A 199 -13.04 12.70 -16.42
C MET A 199 -14.55 12.62 -16.64
N VAL A 200 -14.96 12.16 -17.82
CA VAL A 200 -16.35 11.89 -18.16
C VAL A 200 -16.98 10.90 -17.17
N VAL A 201 -18.31 10.92 -17.07
CA VAL A 201 -19.05 9.91 -16.31
C VAL A 201 -18.70 8.51 -16.86
N ASP A 202 -18.53 7.54 -15.97
CA ASP A 202 -18.15 6.15 -16.29
C ASP A 202 -16.80 5.97 -17.00
N ALA A 203 -15.86 6.91 -16.82
CA ALA A 203 -14.50 6.81 -17.36
C ALA A 203 -13.76 5.50 -16.99
N GLU A 204 -14.02 4.91 -15.81
CA GLU A 204 -13.45 3.62 -15.45
C GLU A 204 -13.92 2.49 -16.37
N ALA A 205 -15.20 2.49 -16.78
CA ALA A 205 -15.72 1.51 -17.74
C ALA A 205 -15.09 1.67 -19.13
N LEU A 206 -14.64 2.88 -19.48
CA LEU A 206 -13.96 3.19 -20.74
C LEU A 206 -12.45 2.95 -20.70
N LYS A 207 -11.87 2.52 -19.57
CA LYS A 207 -10.41 2.35 -19.40
C LYS A 207 -9.79 1.42 -20.44
N HIS A 208 -10.48 0.33 -20.78
CA HIS A 208 -10.03 -0.65 -21.79
C HIS A 208 -9.93 -0.08 -23.22
N LYS A 209 -10.52 1.10 -23.48
CA LYS A 209 -10.49 1.78 -24.79
C LYS A 209 -9.31 2.75 -24.92
N VAL A 210 -8.51 2.91 -23.87
CA VAL A 210 -7.37 3.82 -23.83
C VAL A 210 -6.10 3.01 -23.71
N GLU A 211 -5.14 3.27 -24.58
CA GLU A 211 -3.83 2.62 -24.59
C GLU A 211 -3.04 2.98 -23.33
N ASN A 212 -2.46 1.96 -22.69
CA ASN A 212 -1.58 2.12 -21.54
C ASN A 212 -0.13 2.28 -22.01
N GLU A 213 0.51 3.40 -21.67
CA GLU A 213 1.87 3.75 -22.08
C GLU A 213 2.96 3.27 -21.11
N VAL A 214 2.59 2.57 -20.03
CA VAL A 214 3.53 2.06 -19.01
C VAL A 214 3.37 0.55 -18.84
N GLU A 215 4.48 -0.11 -18.53
CA GLU A 215 4.51 -1.55 -18.27
C GLU A 215 4.20 -1.86 -16.79
N GLY A 216 3.62 -3.04 -16.56
CA GLY A 216 3.27 -3.53 -15.23
C GLY A 216 1.88 -3.07 -14.76
N PRO A 217 1.62 -3.07 -13.44
CA PRO A 217 0.27 -2.86 -12.90
C PRO A 217 -0.22 -1.41 -12.99
N LEU A 218 0.65 -0.47 -13.35
CA LEU A 218 0.31 0.95 -13.47
C LEU A 218 -0.49 1.23 -14.74
N PHE A 219 -1.32 2.27 -14.68
CA PHE A 219 -1.97 2.84 -15.85
C PHE A 219 -1.56 4.30 -16.05
N LYS A 220 -1.09 4.64 -17.26
CA LYS A 220 -0.75 6.00 -17.66
C LYS A 220 -1.00 6.18 -19.16
N SER A 221 -1.62 7.29 -19.55
CA SER A 221 -1.87 7.65 -20.95
C SER A 221 -1.80 9.16 -21.10
N LYS A 222 -0.97 9.66 -22.03
CA LYS A 222 -0.80 11.11 -22.24
C LYS A 222 -2.03 11.74 -22.89
N ASN A 223 -2.65 11.00 -23.82
CA ASN A 223 -3.82 11.44 -24.58
C ASN A 223 -5.06 10.63 -24.20
N ASP A 224 -5.39 10.64 -22.91
CA ASP A 224 -6.56 9.95 -22.40
C ASP A 224 -7.85 10.68 -22.83
N SER A 225 -8.60 10.05 -23.75
CA SER A 225 -9.84 10.57 -24.32
C SER A 225 -10.97 10.73 -23.29
N ARG A 226 -10.82 10.17 -22.09
CA ARG A 226 -11.80 10.26 -21.01
C ARG A 226 -11.69 11.55 -20.20
N ILE A 227 -10.59 12.31 -20.35
CA ILE A 227 -10.37 13.56 -19.62
C ILE A 227 -11.19 14.69 -20.28
N THR A 228 -11.99 15.38 -19.48
CA THR A 228 -12.80 16.51 -19.95
C THR A 228 -11.95 17.78 -20.16
N ARG A 229 -12.49 18.84 -20.77
CA ARG A 229 -11.75 20.10 -20.98
C ARG A 229 -11.43 20.77 -19.65
N ILE A 230 -12.39 20.86 -18.71
CA ILE A 230 -12.07 21.35 -17.36
C ILE A 230 -11.12 20.40 -16.65
N GLY A 231 -11.28 19.09 -16.88
CA GLY A 231 -10.42 18.05 -16.31
C GLY A 231 -8.95 18.21 -16.69
N LYS A 232 -8.67 18.59 -17.94
CA LYS A 232 -7.30 18.90 -18.40
C LYS A 232 -6.70 20.05 -17.60
N PHE A 233 -7.46 21.12 -17.36
CA PHE A 233 -7.02 22.25 -16.54
C PHE A 233 -6.79 21.84 -15.08
N LEU A 234 -7.74 21.13 -14.47
CA LEU A 234 -7.65 20.68 -13.08
C LEU A 234 -6.43 19.77 -12.86
N ARG A 235 -6.16 18.83 -13.78
CA ARG A 235 -4.99 17.94 -13.72
C ARG A 235 -3.68 18.68 -13.92
N LYS A 236 -3.62 19.60 -14.90
CA LYS A 236 -2.42 20.43 -15.16
C LYS A 236 -2.05 21.24 -13.92
N THR A 237 -3.03 21.75 -13.20
CA THR A 237 -2.85 22.55 -11.98
C THR A 237 -2.83 21.73 -10.69
N SER A 238 -3.03 20.40 -10.78
CA SER A 238 -3.23 19.49 -9.65
C SER A 238 -4.39 19.88 -8.71
N LEU A 239 -5.30 20.76 -9.17
CA LEU A 239 -6.46 21.18 -8.40
C LEU A 239 -7.46 20.04 -8.19
N ASP A 240 -7.49 19.04 -9.07
CA ASP A 240 -8.37 17.88 -8.90
C ASP A 240 -8.05 17.05 -7.66
N GLU A 241 -6.85 17.17 -7.11
CA GLU A 241 -6.40 16.41 -5.95
C GLU A 241 -6.69 17.09 -4.60
N PHE A 242 -7.13 18.35 -4.59
CA PHE A 242 -7.37 19.11 -3.36
C PHE A 242 -8.36 18.44 -2.37
N PRO A 243 -9.44 17.77 -2.81
CA PRO A 243 -10.31 17.04 -1.89
C PRO A 243 -9.60 15.95 -1.08
N GLN A 244 -8.42 15.46 -1.51
CA GLN A 244 -7.61 14.49 -0.76
C GLN A 244 -7.05 15.06 0.55
N PHE A 245 -7.02 16.39 0.77
CA PHE A 245 -6.69 16.93 2.09
C PHE A 245 -7.66 16.42 3.17
N TRP A 246 -8.90 16.06 2.81
CA TRP A 246 -9.81 15.35 3.71
C TRP A 246 -9.30 13.98 4.13
N ASN A 247 -8.69 13.22 3.20
CA ASN A 247 -8.07 11.93 3.50
C ASN A 247 -6.86 12.09 4.44
N VAL A 248 -6.07 13.16 4.26
CA VAL A 248 -4.97 13.51 5.17
C VAL A 248 -5.51 13.86 6.56
N LEU A 249 -6.57 14.67 6.65
CA LEU A 249 -7.16 15.03 7.93
C LEU A 249 -7.74 13.81 8.66
N LYS A 250 -8.37 12.86 7.97
CA LYS A 250 -8.83 11.59 8.55
C LYS A 250 -7.70 10.64 8.94
N GLY A 251 -6.48 10.89 8.46
CA GLY A 251 -5.30 10.05 8.73
C GLY A 251 -5.22 8.80 7.85
N GLU A 252 -6.00 8.73 6.78
CA GLU A 252 -5.90 7.68 5.74
C GLU A 252 -4.70 7.92 4.82
N MET A 253 -4.32 9.20 4.66
CA MET A 253 -3.15 9.66 3.93
C MET A 253 -2.30 10.57 4.82
N SER A 254 -1.14 10.96 4.31
CA SER A 254 -0.23 11.96 4.85
C SER A 254 0.01 13.05 3.80
N LEU A 255 0.57 14.21 4.17
CA LEU A 255 1.00 15.21 3.18
C LEU A 255 2.10 14.65 2.28
N VAL A 256 3.05 13.92 2.88
CA VAL A 256 4.18 13.29 2.20
C VAL A 256 4.20 11.79 2.49
N GLY A 257 4.36 10.98 1.44
CA GLY A 257 4.29 9.53 1.52
C GLY A 257 4.45 8.89 0.14
N THR A 258 4.18 7.59 0.06
CA THR A 258 4.22 6.84 -1.20
C THR A 258 2.96 7.09 -2.02
N ARG A 259 2.97 6.73 -3.31
CA ARG A 259 1.75 6.78 -4.13
C ARG A 259 0.71 5.77 -3.61
N PRO A 260 -0.55 6.15 -3.36
CA PRO A 260 -1.60 5.19 -2.97
C PRO A 260 -1.92 4.26 -4.16
N PRO A 261 -1.65 2.94 -4.07
CA PRO A 261 -2.04 2.02 -5.14
C PRO A 261 -3.53 1.68 -5.09
N THR A 262 -4.01 1.17 -6.21
CA THR A 262 -5.32 0.53 -6.34
C THR A 262 -5.27 -0.89 -5.74
N PRO A 263 -6.42 -1.45 -5.30
CA PRO A 263 -6.49 -2.87 -4.93
C PRO A 263 -5.98 -3.79 -6.05
N ASP A 264 -6.38 -3.54 -7.29
CA ASP A 264 -5.97 -4.32 -8.47
C ASP A 264 -4.46 -4.30 -8.70
N GLU A 265 -3.80 -3.15 -8.47
CA GLU A 265 -2.34 -3.03 -8.53
C GLU A 265 -1.70 -3.96 -7.49
N ILE A 266 -2.17 -3.91 -6.23
CA ILE A 266 -1.65 -4.76 -5.13
C ILE A 266 -1.84 -6.25 -5.43
N GLU A 267 -2.93 -6.63 -6.09
CA GLU A 267 -3.18 -8.04 -6.43
C GLU A 267 -2.07 -8.66 -7.28
N HIS A 268 -1.33 -7.84 -8.03
CA HIS A 268 -0.22 -8.28 -8.88
C HIS A 268 1.16 -8.07 -8.26
N TYR A 269 1.23 -7.64 -6.99
CA TYR A 269 2.50 -7.41 -6.31
C TYR A 269 3.17 -8.73 -5.92
N GLU A 270 4.47 -8.80 -6.20
CA GLU A 270 5.36 -9.74 -5.53
C GLU A 270 5.64 -9.29 -4.09
N VAL A 271 6.03 -10.20 -3.21
CA VAL A 271 6.26 -9.93 -1.78
C VAL A 271 7.16 -8.70 -1.53
N PRO A 272 8.29 -8.50 -2.24
CA PRO A 272 9.13 -7.31 -2.02
C PRO A 272 8.43 -5.99 -2.36
N ALA A 273 7.53 -5.99 -3.34
CA ALA A 273 6.81 -4.79 -3.76
C ALA A 273 5.83 -4.29 -2.68
N TRP A 274 5.42 -5.16 -1.75
CA TRP A 274 4.56 -4.76 -0.64
C TRP A 274 5.23 -3.80 0.34
N GLN A 275 6.56 -3.85 0.54
CA GLN A 275 7.30 -2.94 1.46
C GLN A 275 6.96 -1.46 1.27
N ARG A 276 6.59 -1.04 0.05
CA ARG A 276 6.15 0.35 -0.21
C ARG A 276 4.94 0.79 0.65
N LEU A 277 4.21 -0.17 1.22
CA LEU A 277 3.04 0.00 2.07
C LEU A 277 3.39 0.03 3.58
N ASP A 278 4.66 0.03 3.96
CA ASP A 278 5.11 0.22 5.36
C ASP A 278 4.91 1.65 5.86
N VAL A 279 4.54 2.57 4.98
CA VAL A 279 4.19 3.97 5.31
C VAL A 279 2.83 4.35 4.76
N LYS A 280 2.24 5.41 5.32
CA LYS A 280 1.02 6.00 4.75
C LYS A 280 1.32 6.61 3.37
N PRO A 281 0.38 6.49 2.41
CA PRO A 281 0.50 7.19 1.14
C PRO A 281 0.41 8.71 1.32
N GLY A 282 0.99 9.45 0.39
CA GLY A 282 1.11 10.90 0.42
C GLY A 282 0.36 11.61 -0.70
N LEU A 283 -0.04 12.86 -0.45
CA LEU A 283 -0.35 13.82 -1.53
C LEU A 283 0.86 14.03 -2.44
N THR A 284 2.05 14.16 -1.83
CA THR A 284 3.33 14.22 -2.53
C THR A 284 4.32 13.17 -2.01
N GLY A 285 5.45 13.02 -2.71
CA GLY A 285 6.49 12.04 -2.45
C GLY A 285 7.64 12.13 -3.45
N GLU A 286 8.64 11.26 -3.30
CA GLU A 286 9.78 11.19 -4.23
C GLU A 286 9.32 10.90 -5.67
N TRP A 287 8.27 10.07 -5.82
CA TRP A 287 7.62 9.82 -7.10
C TRP A 287 7.08 11.10 -7.76
N GLN A 288 6.28 11.89 -7.04
CA GLN A 288 5.66 13.11 -7.56
C GLN A 288 6.69 14.15 -7.96
N VAL A 289 7.81 14.22 -7.23
CA VAL A 289 8.81 15.27 -7.41
C VAL A 289 9.89 14.91 -8.43
N ASN A 290 10.32 13.66 -8.52
CA ASN A 290 11.42 13.25 -9.39
C ASN A 290 10.99 12.31 -10.53
N GLY A 291 9.74 11.84 -10.56
CA GLY A 291 9.30 10.74 -11.42
C GLY A 291 8.24 11.05 -12.47
N ARG A 292 7.56 12.21 -12.39
CA ARG A 292 6.30 12.48 -13.13
C ARG A 292 6.35 12.26 -14.65
N SER A 293 7.45 12.57 -15.35
CA SER A 293 7.52 12.46 -16.82
C SER A 293 8.31 11.26 -17.34
N ASN A 294 9.27 10.72 -16.58
CA ASN A 294 10.31 9.82 -17.12
C ASN A 294 10.22 8.37 -16.66
N ILE A 295 9.30 8.03 -15.74
CA ILE A 295 9.22 6.65 -15.26
C ILE A 295 8.32 5.83 -16.17
N LYS A 296 8.95 4.81 -16.78
CA LYS A 296 8.30 3.85 -17.67
C LYS A 296 7.98 2.52 -16.98
N ASN A 297 8.68 2.23 -15.88
CA ASN A 297 8.68 0.91 -15.25
C ASN A 297 8.17 0.99 -13.81
N PHE A 298 7.35 0.01 -13.42
CA PHE A 298 6.83 -0.09 -12.05
C PHE A 298 7.93 -0.19 -10.98
N GLU A 299 9.06 -0.84 -11.31
CA GLU A 299 10.20 -1.01 -10.42
C GLU A 299 10.84 0.32 -9.99
N ASP A 300 10.85 1.32 -10.87
CA ASP A 300 11.36 2.66 -10.53
C ASP A 300 10.47 3.36 -9.49
N VAL A 301 9.16 3.08 -9.51
CA VAL A 301 8.20 3.59 -8.52
C VAL A 301 8.55 3.03 -7.15
N ILE A 302 8.71 1.70 -7.07
CA ILE A 302 9.08 1.00 -5.85
C ILE A 302 10.40 1.57 -5.33
N ARG A 303 11.40 1.75 -6.20
CA ARG A 303 12.70 2.30 -5.81
C ARG A 303 12.58 3.70 -5.19
N LEU A 304 11.78 4.59 -5.78
CA LEU A 304 11.56 5.93 -5.23
C LEU A 304 10.79 5.89 -3.90
N ASP A 305 9.80 5.02 -3.78
CA ASP A 305 9.04 4.82 -2.55
C ASP A 305 9.93 4.30 -1.41
N LEU A 306 10.75 3.26 -1.67
CA LEU A 306 11.69 2.72 -0.68
C LEU A 306 12.79 3.72 -0.33
N LYS A 307 13.25 4.53 -1.30
CA LYS A 307 14.17 5.64 -1.03
C LYS A 307 13.55 6.68 -0.11
N TYR A 308 12.27 7.00 -0.28
CA TYR A 308 11.56 7.90 0.64
C TYR A 308 11.55 7.35 2.06
N GLN A 309 11.21 6.06 2.23
CA GLN A 309 11.19 5.41 3.53
C GLN A 309 12.57 5.44 4.19
N ALA A 310 13.60 4.99 3.49
CA ALA A 310 14.96 4.93 4.01
C ALA A 310 15.54 6.30 4.45
N ASN A 311 15.15 7.37 3.77
CA ASN A 311 15.64 8.73 4.04
C ASN A 311 14.65 9.57 4.87
N TRP A 312 13.60 8.95 5.40
CA TRP A 312 12.53 9.71 6.03
C TRP A 312 13.01 10.53 7.22
N SER A 313 12.66 11.81 7.20
CA SER A 313 12.73 12.73 8.33
C SER A 313 11.71 13.84 8.12
N LEU A 314 11.34 14.56 9.17
CA LEU A 314 10.44 15.72 9.05
C LEU A 314 11.02 16.79 8.11
N LEU A 315 12.33 17.02 8.17
CA LEU A 315 13.02 17.97 7.30
C LEU A 315 12.96 17.54 5.82
N TYR A 316 13.05 16.23 5.58
CA TYR A 316 12.93 15.66 4.25
C TYR A 316 11.49 15.76 3.71
N ASP A 317 10.47 15.55 4.55
CA ASP A 317 9.07 15.82 4.19
C ASP A 317 8.88 17.28 3.76
N ILE A 318 9.39 18.24 4.55
CA ILE A 318 9.33 19.68 4.22
C ILE A 318 10.02 19.97 2.87
N LYS A 319 11.20 19.37 2.63
CA LYS A 319 11.92 19.51 1.36
C LYS A 319 11.09 19.01 0.18
N LEU A 320 10.40 17.87 0.33
CA LEU A 320 9.53 17.32 -0.72
C LEU A 320 8.31 18.20 -0.98
N ILE A 321 7.68 18.76 0.07
CA ILE A 321 6.59 19.73 -0.07
C ILE A 321 7.05 20.95 -0.87
N ILE A 322 8.18 21.57 -0.50
CA ILE A 322 8.71 22.76 -1.20
C ILE A 322 9.02 22.44 -2.67
N LYS A 323 9.65 21.28 -2.93
CA LYS A 323 9.93 20.85 -4.31
C LYS A 323 8.64 20.66 -5.11
N THR A 324 7.59 20.10 -4.50
CA THR A 324 6.29 19.91 -5.16
C THR A 324 5.68 21.23 -5.58
N ILE A 325 5.68 22.21 -4.67
CA ILE A 325 5.19 23.56 -4.94
C ILE A 325 5.96 24.17 -6.11
N ARG A 326 7.30 24.07 -6.12
CA ARG A 326 8.12 24.55 -7.24
C ARG A 326 7.76 23.87 -8.56
N VAL A 327 7.65 22.53 -8.59
CA VAL A 327 7.32 21.77 -9.81
C VAL A 327 5.98 22.21 -10.40
N ILE A 328 4.97 22.48 -9.57
CA ILE A 328 3.67 22.98 -10.02
C ILE A 328 3.78 24.36 -10.67
N PHE A 329 4.67 25.24 -10.18
CA PHE A 329 4.86 26.59 -10.73
C PHE A 329 5.85 26.68 -11.89
N THR A 330 6.80 25.73 -12.05
CA THR A 330 7.89 25.84 -13.03
C THR A 330 7.67 25.07 -14.33
N SER A 331 6.67 24.20 -14.45
CA SER A 331 6.58 23.28 -15.60
C SER A 331 5.32 23.45 -16.44
N ASP A 332 5.55 23.64 -17.75
CA ASP A 332 4.69 23.23 -18.89
C ASP A 332 4.42 21.71 -18.88
N SER A 333 3.84 21.22 -17.79
CA SER A 333 3.77 19.78 -17.49
C SER A 333 2.43 19.21 -17.93
N GLY A 334 2.44 18.59 -19.10
CA GLY A 334 1.37 17.77 -19.63
C GLY A 334 1.10 16.54 -18.76
N ALA A 335 -0.19 16.29 -18.55
CA ALA A 335 -0.89 15.06 -18.21
C ALA A 335 -0.26 14.08 -17.18
N ALA A 336 -0.98 13.93 -16.07
CA ALA A 336 -0.96 12.76 -15.20
C ALA A 336 -1.71 11.57 -15.83
#